data_AF-A0A1S1SLT0-F1
#
_entry.id   AF-A0A1S1SLT0-F1
#
_cell.length_a   1.000
_cell.length_b   1.000
_cell.length_c   1.000
_cell.angle_alpha   90.00
_cell.angle_beta   90.00
_cell.angle_gamma   90.00
#
_symmetry.space_group_name_H-M   'P 1'
#
loop_
_entity.id
_entity.type
_entity.pdbx_description
1 polymer ?
#
loop_
_entity_poly.entity_id
_entity_poly.type
_entity_poly.pdbx_seq_one_letter_code
_entity_poly.pdbx_strand_id
1 'polypeptide(L)'
;MTSQIIATHSVGATVQTVLDRLFAKIRSEEYSLNTRLPSERALASEMGVARNTVREALDVLEDCNVIKRRPGSGSFVTYRSEDAPQQGDSSVAMETSPLDHLVVRGILEPEMVRLAVINMNPREVWELEQLMSKIEGVHTDVAAFVKCEEEIYRKIAEGTRNSLLASCYNLAIEASRVSLRITLLRRHLTPKRILEYQQRYNALFNAIASRDVERAVEFIKLHLLEEQKLFFRDN
;
A
#
# COMPACT_ATOMS: atom_id res chain seq x y z
N MET A 1 -8.90 20.56 7.50
CA MET A 1 -8.58 21.68 8.45
C MET A 1 -7.54 22.67 7.92
N THR A 2 -6.54 22.26 7.13
CA THR A 2 -5.45 23.13 6.64
C THR A 2 -5.90 24.33 5.80
N SER A 3 -6.97 24.20 5.00
CA SER A 3 -7.53 25.33 4.22
C SER A 3 -8.03 26.49 5.08
N GLN A 4 -8.44 26.25 6.34
CA GLN A 4 -8.86 27.32 7.27
C GLN A 4 -7.66 28.00 7.95
N ILE A 5 -6.55 27.27 8.15
CA ILE A 5 -5.32 27.79 8.76
C ILE A 5 -4.60 28.73 7.79
N ILE A 6 -4.61 28.40 6.50
CA ILE A 6 -4.05 29.24 5.44
C ILE A 6 -4.79 30.58 5.29
N ALA A 7 -6.11 30.58 5.51
CA ALA A 7 -6.94 31.78 5.41
C ALA A 7 -6.79 32.75 6.61
N THR A 8 -6.08 32.36 7.68
CA THR A 8 -5.94 33.15 8.91
C THR A 8 -4.61 33.89 9.04
N HIS A 9 -3.66 33.71 8.11
CA HIS A 9 -2.42 34.50 8.08
C HIS A 9 -2.65 35.89 7.48
N SER A 10 -2.34 36.95 8.23
CA SER A 10 -2.37 38.34 7.75
C SER A 10 -1.16 38.60 6.85
N VAL A 11 -1.33 38.44 5.54
CA VAL A 11 -0.33 38.73 4.51
C VAL A 11 -0.87 39.75 3.51
N GLY A 12 0.03 40.44 2.80
CA GLY A 12 -0.37 41.40 1.76
C GLY A 12 -1.17 40.73 0.64
N ALA A 13 -2.10 41.45 0.00
CA ALA A 13 -3.05 40.90 -0.97
C ALA A 13 -2.38 40.13 -2.14
N THR A 14 -1.21 40.59 -2.59
CA THR A 14 -0.43 39.90 -3.64
C THR A 14 0.18 38.59 -3.14
N VAL A 15 0.65 38.54 -1.89
CA VAL A 15 1.17 37.32 -1.26
C VAL A 15 0.05 36.31 -1.07
N GLN A 16 -1.12 36.75 -0.60
CA GLN A 16 -2.29 35.88 -0.47
C GLN A 16 -2.68 35.25 -1.82
N THR A 17 -2.66 36.03 -2.90
CA THR A 17 -2.97 35.53 -4.25
C THR A 17 -1.98 34.46 -4.71
N VAL A 18 -0.67 34.66 -4.45
CA VAL A 18 0.39 33.68 -4.78
C VAL A 18 0.20 32.41 -3.96
N LEU A 19 -0.09 32.57 -2.67
CA LEU A 19 -0.32 31.48 -1.75
C LEU A 19 -1.56 30.64 -2.15
N ASP A 20 -2.67 31.28 -2.48
CA ASP A 20 -3.91 30.60 -2.88
C ASP A 20 -3.70 29.81 -4.18
N ARG A 21 -2.98 30.39 -5.15
CA ARG A 21 -2.66 29.72 -6.41
C ARG A 21 -1.74 28.52 -6.21
N LEU A 22 -0.66 28.68 -5.44
CA LEU A 22 0.25 27.57 -5.14
C LEU A 22 -0.47 26.46 -4.37
N PHE A 23 -1.27 26.81 -3.37
CA PHE A 23 -2.02 25.84 -2.59
C PHE A 23 -3.08 25.14 -3.44
N ALA A 24 -3.75 25.84 -4.35
CA ALA A 24 -4.68 25.23 -5.30
C ALA A 24 -3.99 24.20 -6.19
N LYS A 25 -2.81 24.52 -6.73
CA LYS A 25 -1.98 23.60 -7.54
C LYS A 25 -1.51 22.37 -6.76
N ILE A 26 -1.12 22.57 -5.50
CA ILE A 26 -0.74 21.48 -4.58
C ILE A 26 -1.96 20.60 -4.27
N ARG A 27 -3.12 21.21 -4.02
CA ARG A 27 -4.37 20.50 -3.73
C ARG A 27 -4.90 19.73 -4.93
N SER A 28 -4.70 20.23 -6.14
CA SER A 28 -5.07 19.56 -7.39
C SER A 28 -4.02 18.55 -7.88
N GLU A 29 -2.99 18.25 -7.08
CA GLU A 29 -1.87 17.35 -7.39
C GLU A 29 -1.03 17.74 -8.62
N GLU A 30 -1.13 18.98 -9.12
CA GLU A 30 -0.18 19.50 -10.13
C GLU A 30 1.25 19.50 -9.56
N TYR A 31 1.36 19.73 -8.25
CA TYR A 31 2.55 19.44 -7.46
C TYR A 31 2.23 18.36 -6.42
N SER A 32 2.49 17.11 -6.76
CA SER A 32 2.20 15.95 -5.91
C SER A 32 3.09 15.90 -4.66
N LEU A 33 2.71 15.11 -3.66
CA LEU A 33 3.49 14.90 -2.44
C LEU A 33 4.95 14.53 -2.75
N ASN A 34 5.91 15.08 -2.00
CA ASN A 34 7.36 14.90 -2.17
C ASN A 34 7.94 15.40 -3.50
N THR A 35 7.15 16.01 -4.39
CA THR A 35 7.70 16.64 -5.60
C THR A 35 8.35 17.98 -5.27
N ARG A 36 9.34 18.36 -6.08
CA ARG A 36 10.06 19.62 -5.95
C ARG A 36 9.27 20.72 -6.66
N LEU A 37 8.96 21.80 -5.94
CA LEU A 37 8.39 23.00 -6.54
C LEU A 37 9.42 23.68 -7.47
N PRO A 38 8.95 24.37 -8.52
CA PRO A 38 9.81 25.23 -9.33
C PRO A 38 10.58 26.24 -8.45
N SER A 39 11.75 26.65 -8.91
CA SER A 39 12.56 27.65 -8.18
C SER A 39 11.77 28.95 -7.95
N GLU A 40 12.09 29.70 -6.89
CA GLU A 40 11.47 31.01 -6.62
C GLU A 40 11.46 31.92 -7.85
N ARG A 41 12.53 31.89 -8.65
CA ARG A 41 12.64 32.68 -9.89
C ARG A 41 11.65 32.23 -10.96
N ALA A 42 11.43 30.92 -11.10
CA ALA A 42 10.49 30.35 -12.06
C ALA A 42 9.05 30.66 -11.63
N LEU A 43 8.72 30.45 -10.36
CA LEU A 43 7.40 30.78 -9.79
C LEU A 43 7.09 32.29 -9.90
N ALA A 44 8.08 33.14 -9.65
CA ALA A 44 7.93 34.59 -9.79
C ALA A 44 7.63 34.99 -11.25
N SER A 45 8.32 34.37 -12.21
CA SER A 45 8.08 34.58 -13.64
C SER A 45 6.72 34.05 -14.09
N GLU A 46 6.30 32.90 -13.59
CA GLU A 46 5.02 32.27 -13.91
C GLU A 46 3.84 33.09 -13.38
N MET A 47 3.97 33.62 -12.17
CA MET A 47 2.89 34.35 -11.49
C MET A 47 2.95 35.87 -11.73
N GLY A 48 3.98 36.38 -12.40
CA GLY A 48 4.14 37.80 -12.71
C GLY A 48 4.36 38.69 -11.48
N VAL A 49 5.05 38.17 -10.46
CA VAL A 49 5.28 38.87 -9.17
C VAL A 49 6.77 38.98 -8.84
N ALA A 50 7.10 39.81 -7.85
CA ALA A 50 8.45 39.90 -7.34
C ALA A 50 8.87 38.61 -6.62
N ARG A 51 10.17 38.27 -6.67
CA ARG A 51 10.72 37.07 -6.05
C ARG A 51 10.52 37.02 -4.53
N ASN A 52 10.57 38.17 -3.86
CA ASN A 52 10.33 38.28 -2.42
C ASN A 52 8.88 37.91 -2.06
N THR A 53 7.91 38.27 -2.89
CA THR A 53 6.49 37.91 -2.71
C THR A 53 6.29 36.39 -2.78
N VAL A 54 6.98 35.70 -3.68
CA VAL A 54 6.96 34.23 -3.74
C VAL A 54 7.62 33.62 -2.51
N ARG A 55 8.73 34.19 -2.05
CA ARG A 55 9.42 33.70 -0.85
C ARG A 55 8.51 33.79 0.38
N GLU A 56 7.85 34.92 0.60
CA GLU A 56 6.90 35.11 1.71
C GLU A 56 5.74 34.12 1.62
N ALA A 57 5.17 33.88 0.43
CA ALA A 57 4.13 32.86 0.27
C ALA A 57 4.64 31.45 0.60
N LEU A 58 5.85 31.11 0.15
CA LEU A 58 6.48 29.84 0.49
C LEU A 58 6.83 29.72 1.98
N ASP A 59 7.12 30.82 2.68
CA ASP A 59 7.36 30.83 4.14
C ASP A 59 6.09 30.41 4.86
N VAL A 60 4.95 31.02 4.53
CA VAL A 60 3.65 30.68 5.12
C VAL A 60 3.24 29.24 4.80
N LEU A 61 3.49 28.76 3.58
CA LEU A 61 3.22 27.35 3.23
C LEU A 61 4.12 26.38 4.00
N GLU A 62 5.36 26.76 4.32
CA GLU A 62 6.27 25.95 5.14
C GLU A 62 5.80 25.92 6.61
N ASP A 63 5.42 27.07 7.17
CA ASP A 63 4.86 27.18 8.52
C ASP A 63 3.57 26.34 8.69
N CYS A 64 2.75 26.28 7.65
CA CYS A 64 1.54 25.45 7.60
C CYS A 64 1.82 23.96 7.33
N ASN A 65 3.09 23.53 7.26
CA ASN A 65 3.51 22.17 6.88
C ASN A 65 3.00 21.70 5.52
N VAL A 66 2.70 22.63 4.61
CA VAL A 66 2.29 22.32 3.23
C VAL A 66 3.49 21.99 2.37
N ILE A 67 4.64 22.60 2.66
CA ILE A 67 5.92 22.33 2.01
C ILE A 67 7.05 22.22 3.05
N LYS A 68 8.21 21.73 2.63
CA LYS A 68 9.45 21.75 3.40
C LYS A 68 10.62 22.18 2.51
N ARG A 69 11.43 23.14 2.98
CA ARG A 69 12.65 23.56 2.28
C ARG A 69 13.83 22.67 2.66
N ARG A 70 14.65 22.36 1.66
CA ARG A 70 15.93 21.66 1.82
C ARG A 70 17.04 22.58 1.33
N PRO A 71 17.97 23.01 2.20
CA PRO A 71 19.10 23.86 1.80
C PRO A 71 19.84 23.25 0.60
N GLY A 72 20.02 24.03 -0.47
CA GLY A 72 20.67 23.58 -1.71
C GLY A 72 19.82 22.68 -2.63
N SER A 73 18.67 22.17 -2.18
CA SER A 73 17.85 21.22 -2.96
C SER A 73 16.46 21.75 -3.35
N GLY A 74 16.02 22.89 -2.78
CA GLY A 74 14.74 23.53 -3.13
C GLY A 74 13.60 23.23 -2.16
N SER A 75 12.37 23.56 -2.56
CA SER A 75 11.15 23.38 -1.76
C SER A 75 10.39 22.13 -2.22
N PHE A 76 9.92 21.32 -1.29
CA PHE A 76 9.23 20.06 -1.56
C PHE A 76 7.84 20.04 -0.93
N VAL A 77 6.84 19.51 -1.62
CA VAL A 77 5.46 19.42 -1.09
C VAL A 77 5.37 18.36 0.01
N THR A 78 4.77 18.71 1.15
CA THR A 78 4.48 17.82 2.29
C THR A 78 3.00 17.67 2.58
N TYR A 79 2.15 18.49 1.95
CA TYR A 79 0.70 18.42 2.08
C TYR A 79 0.10 17.15 1.48
N ARG A 80 -0.85 16.54 2.19
CA ARG A 80 -1.68 15.43 1.72
C ARG A 80 -3.14 15.90 1.68
N SER A 81 -3.76 15.87 0.50
CA SER A 81 -5.18 16.18 0.37
C SER A 81 -6.02 15.06 0.97
N GLU A 82 -7.03 15.39 1.78
CA GLU A 82 -8.01 14.42 2.30
C GLU A 82 -8.99 13.94 1.20
N ASP A 83 -9.14 14.71 0.11
CA ASP A 83 -10.03 14.43 -1.03
C ASP A 83 -9.31 13.76 -2.21
N ALA A 84 -7.99 13.58 -2.15
CA ALA A 84 -7.28 12.81 -3.15
C ALA A 84 -7.58 11.31 -2.92
N PRO A 85 -7.87 10.53 -3.98
CA PRO A 85 -7.90 9.08 -3.83
C PRO A 85 -6.58 8.66 -3.19
N GLN A 86 -6.62 7.80 -2.18
CA GLN A 86 -5.45 7.31 -1.46
C GLN A 86 -4.46 6.64 -2.43
N GLN A 87 -3.64 7.43 -3.12
CA GLN A 87 -2.38 6.98 -3.69
C GLN A 87 -1.37 7.08 -2.57
N GLY A 88 -1.52 6.17 -1.61
CA GLY A 88 -0.39 5.67 -0.86
C GLY A 88 0.49 4.88 -1.83
N ASP A 89 1.13 5.57 -2.77
CA ASP A 89 2.32 5.01 -3.40
C ASP A 89 3.39 5.05 -2.32
N SER A 90 3.49 3.96 -1.56
CA SER A 90 4.79 3.64 -1.00
C SER A 90 5.75 3.61 -2.20
N SER A 91 6.81 4.42 -2.20
CA SER A 91 7.81 4.36 -3.30
C SER A 91 8.34 2.93 -3.48
N VAL A 92 8.22 2.11 -2.42
CA VAL A 92 8.38 0.66 -2.42
C VAL A 92 7.43 -0.05 -3.40
N ALA A 93 6.12 0.21 -3.44
CA ALA A 93 5.18 -0.44 -4.37
C ALA A 93 5.50 -0.18 -5.85
N MET A 94 5.87 1.06 -6.17
CA MET A 94 6.29 1.44 -7.52
C MET A 94 7.62 0.81 -7.93
N GLU A 95 8.57 0.65 -7.01
CA GLU A 95 9.91 0.11 -7.27
C GLU A 95 10.00 -1.43 -7.13
N THR A 96 9.05 -2.08 -6.45
CA THR A 96 9.10 -3.52 -6.18
C THR A 96 8.76 -4.33 -7.43
N SER A 97 9.71 -5.19 -7.85
CA SER A 97 9.47 -6.21 -8.86
C SER A 97 8.59 -7.33 -8.31
N PRO A 98 7.73 -7.98 -9.12
CA PRO A 98 6.98 -9.16 -8.70
C PRO A 98 7.85 -10.28 -8.10
N LEU A 99 9.11 -10.41 -8.55
CA LEU A 99 10.06 -11.37 -7.96
C LEU A 99 10.50 -10.97 -6.56
N ASP A 100 10.82 -9.69 -6.34
CA ASP A 100 11.22 -9.19 -5.02
C ASP A 100 10.07 -9.34 -4.03
N HIS A 101 8.83 -9.08 -4.48
CA HIS A 101 7.63 -9.33 -3.69
C HIS A 101 7.49 -10.81 -3.30
N LEU A 102 7.70 -11.75 -4.23
CA LEU A 102 7.68 -13.19 -3.94
C LEU A 102 8.78 -13.60 -2.94
N VAL A 103 9.98 -13.01 -3.03
CA VAL A 103 11.06 -13.25 -2.07
C VAL A 103 10.67 -12.79 -0.66
N VAL A 104 10.10 -11.59 -0.53
CA VAL A 104 9.62 -11.07 0.76
C VAL A 104 8.53 -11.96 1.34
N ARG A 105 7.57 -12.42 0.52
CA ARG A 105 6.54 -13.39 0.94
C ARG A 105 7.17 -14.69 1.44
N GLY A 106 8.18 -15.22 0.73
CA GLY A 106 8.94 -16.41 1.14
C GLY A 106 9.67 -16.29 2.48
N ILE A 107 10.01 -15.07 2.90
CA ILE A 107 10.64 -14.80 4.20
C ILE A 107 9.56 -14.65 5.28
N LEU A 108 8.50 -13.90 5.00
CA LEU A 108 7.52 -13.50 6.01
C LEU A 108 6.44 -14.56 6.26
N GLU A 109 5.82 -15.10 5.21
CA GLU A 109 4.62 -15.94 5.33
C GLU A 109 4.85 -17.25 6.12
N PRO A 110 5.98 -17.98 5.96
CA PRO A 110 6.24 -19.17 6.77
C PRO A 110 6.35 -18.87 8.26
N GLU A 111 7.00 -17.77 8.65
CA GLU A 111 7.12 -17.39 10.06
C GLU A 111 5.81 -16.82 10.60
N MET A 112 5.05 -16.09 9.77
CA MET A 112 3.73 -15.61 10.12
C MET A 112 2.77 -16.76 10.41
N VAL A 113 2.68 -17.77 9.53
CA VAL A 113 1.78 -18.91 9.78
C VAL A 113 2.23 -19.69 11.02
N ARG A 114 3.54 -19.89 11.21
CA ARG A 114 4.09 -20.56 12.40
C ARG A 114 3.64 -19.87 13.69
N LEU A 115 3.74 -18.54 13.74
CA LEU A 115 3.33 -17.73 14.88
C LEU A 115 1.81 -17.69 15.06
N ALA A 116 1.06 -17.57 13.96
CA ALA A 116 -0.40 -17.56 14.00
C ALA A 116 -0.97 -18.87 14.55
N VAL A 117 -0.44 -20.01 14.13
CA VAL A 117 -0.81 -21.34 14.64
C VAL A 117 -0.62 -21.42 16.16
N ILE A 118 0.39 -20.76 16.72
CA ILE A 118 0.65 -20.77 18.17
C ILE A 118 -0.25 -19.75 18.90
N ASN A 119 -0.46 -18.56 18.33
CA ASN A 119 -0.99 -17.41 19.06
C ASN A 119 -2.47 -17.10 18.85
N MET A 120 -3.08 -17.54 17.74
CA MET A 120 -4.49 -17.27 17.46
C MET A 120 -5.38 -17.84 18.57
N ASN A 121 -6.36 -17.08 19.05
CA ASN A 121 -7.40 -17.58 19.94
C ASN A 121 -8.56 -18.24 19.14
N PRO A 122 -9.49 -18.97 19.81
CA PRO A 122 -10.60 -19.63 19.12
C PRO A 122 -11.49 -18.70 18.29
N ARG A 123 -11.68 -17.44 18.72
CA ARG A 123 -12.44 -16.45 17.96
C ARG A 123 -11.71 -16.05 16.68
N GLU A 124 -10.41 -15.84 16.74
CA GLU A 124 -9.58 -15.51 15.57
C GLU A 124 -9.56 -16.67 14.56
N VAL A 125 -9.53 -17.92 15.03
CA VAL A 125 -9.64 -19.12 14.18
C VAL A 125 -11.02 -19.20 13.52
N TRP A 126 -12.10 -18.92 14.25
CA TRP A 126 -13.44 -18.86 13.67
C TRP A 126 -13.58 -17.73 12.63
N GLU A 127 -13.00 -16.55 12.89
CA GLU A 127 -12.97 -15.46 11.92
C GLU A 127 -12.18 -15.85 10.65
N LEU A 128 -11.09 -16.61 10.79
CA LEU A 128 -10.35 -17.17 9.66
C LEU A 128 -11.18 -18.18 8.87
N GLU A 129 -11.95 -19.04 9.54
CA GLU A 129 -12.88 -19.99 8.88
C GLU A 129 -13.87 -19.26 7.97
N GLN A 130 -14.43 -18.14 8.42
CA GLN A 130 -15.35 -17.33 7.60
C GLN A 130 -14.67 -16.78 6.32
N LEU A 131 -13.39 -16.44 6.39
CA LEU A 131 -12.62 -16.02 5.21
C LEU A 131 -12.34 -17.20 4.27
N MET A 132 -12.10 -18.39 4.81
CA MET A 132 -11.95 -19.61 4.01
C MET A 132 -13.25 -19.95 3.26
N SER A 133 -14.41 -19.86 3.91
CA SER A 133 -15.70 -20.07 3.23
C SER A 133 -15.98 -19.04 2.13
N LYS A 134 -15.48 -17.79 2.27
CA LYS A 134 -15.59 -16.80 1.20
C LYS A 134 -14.77 -17.19 -0.03
N ILE A 135 -13.54 -17.65 0.14
CA ILE A 135 -12.70 -18.04 -1.01
C ILE A 135 -13.23 -19.31 -1.70
N GLU A 136 -13.86 -20.22 -0.95
CA GLU A 136 -14.56 -21.39 -1.51
C GLU A 136 -15.75 -21.02 -2.42
N GLY A 137 -16.42 -19.91 -2.13
CA GLY A 137 -17.53 -19.40 -2.93
C GLY A 137 -17.11 -18.74 -4.26
N VAL A 138 -15.80 -18.51 -4.48
CA VAL A 138 -15.30 -17.87 -5.70
C VAL A 138 -15.02 -18.93 -6.76
N HIS A 139 -15.78 -18.96 -7.85
CA HIS A 139 -15.61 -19.99 -8.89
C HIS A 139 -14.97 -19.51 -10.19
N THR A 140 -15.15 -18.25 -10.56
CA THR A 140 -14.73 -17.70 -11.87
C THR A 140 -14.10 -16.32 -11.79
N ASP A 141 -14.30 -15.58 -10.69
CA ASP A 141 -13.79 -14.23 -10.52
C ASP A 141 -12.39 -14.24 -9.89
N VAL A 142 -11.37 -14.11 -10.74
CA VAL A 142 -9.97 -14.06 -10.31
C VAL A 142 -9.67 -12.85 -9.42
N ALA A 143 -10.33 -11.71 -9.65
CA ALA A 143 -10.09 -10.52 -8.82
C ALA A 143 -10.65 -10.74 -7.41
N ALA A 144 -11.85 -11.34 -7.31
CA ALA A 144 -12.41 -11.75 -6.03
C ALA A 144 -11.52 -12.78 -5.32
N PHE A 145 -10.98 -13.76 -6.06
CA PHE A 145 -10.09 -14.79 -5.50
C PHE A 145 -8.84 -14.17 -4.86
N VAL A 146 -8.14 -13.29 -5.60
CA VAL A 146 -6.93 -12.59 -5.12
C VAL A 146 -7.23 -11.76 -3.88
N LYS A 147 -8.38 -11.05 -3.88
CA LYS A 147 -8.79 -10.26 -2.72
C LYS A 147 -9.05 -11.12 -1.49
N CYS A 148 -9.76 -12.25 -1.64
CA CYS A 148 -10.01 -13.18 -0.54
C CYS A 148 -8.70 -13.77 0.01
N GLU A 149 -7.77 -14.12 -0.88
CA GLU A 149 -6.44 -14.60 -0.52
C GLU A 149 -5.68 -13.56 0.33
N GLU A 150 -5.67 -12.29 -0.09
CA GLU A 150 -5.06 -11.20 0.70
C GLU A 150 -5.72 -11.00 2.07
N GLU A 151 -7.06 -11.11 2.16
CA GLU A 151 -7.78 -11.05 3.43
C GLU A 151 -7.37 -12.20 4.37
N ILE A 152 -7.22 -13.42 3.84
CA ILE A 152 -6.76 -14.61 4.59
C ILE A 152 -5.36 -14.36 5.17
N TYR A 153 -4.40 -13.95 4.34
CA TYR A 153 -3.02 -13.73 4.80
C TYR A 153 -2.90 -12.55 5.76
N ARG A 154 -3.69 -11.48 5.58
CA ARG A 154 -3.77 -10.38 6.54
C ARG A 154 -4.27 -10.88 7.90
N LYS A 155 -5.29 -11.74 7.92
CA LYS A 155 -5.79 -12.36 9.15
C LYS A 155 -4.74 -13.24 9.83
N ILE A 156 -3.98 -14.00 9.04
CA ILE A 156 -2.84 -14.78 9.54
C ILE A 156 -1.79 -13.87 10.17
N ALA A 157 -1.44 -12.74 9.52
CA ALA A 157 -0.50 -11.76 10.02
C ALA A 157 -0.94 -11.16 11.38
N GLU A 158 -2.21 -10.79 11.50
CA GLU A 158 -2.80 -10.31 12.76
C GLU A 158 -2.74 -11.38 13.86
N GLY A 159 -3.04 -12.64 13.50
CA GLY A 159 -3.01 -13.77 14.41
C GLY A 159 -1.62 -14.11 14.97
N THR A 160 -0.55 -13.55 14.40
CA THR A 160 0.80 -13.66 14.98
C THR A 160 0.93 -12.97 16.34
N ARG A 161 0.03 -12.03 16.66
CA ARG A 161 0.11 -11.10 17.81
C ARG A 161 1.38 -10.26 17.86
N ASN A 162 2.00 -10.04 16.70
CA ASN A 162 3.11 -9.12 16.53
C ASN A 162 2.67 -8.01 15.57
N SER A 163 2.32 -6.84 16.14
CA SER A 163 1.82 -5.70 15.38
C SER A 163 2.84 -5.20 14.35
N LEU A 164 4.13 -5.25 14.66
CA LEU A 164 5.19 -4.88 13.72
C LEU A 164 5.24 -5.83 12.52
N LEU A 165 5.17 -7.13 12.76
CA LEU A 165 5.14 -8.14 11.69
C LEU A 165 3.89 -7.97 10.80
N ALA A 166 2.73 -7.74 11.41
CA ALA A 166 1.49 -7.46 10.66
C ALA A 166 1.60 -6.19 9.81
N SER A 167 2.19 -5.11 10.35
CA SER A 167 2.46 -3.89 9.58
C SER A 167 3.44 -4.12 8.43
N CYS A 168 4.53 -4.85 8.66
CA CYS A 168 5.48 -5.21 7.59
C CYS A 168 4.81 -6.01 6.48
N TYR A 169 3.92 -6.95 6.83
CA TYR A 169 3.20 -7.72 5.82
C TYR A 169 2.15 -6.90 5.07
N ASN A 170 1.46 -5.96 5.74
CA ASN A 170 0.57 -5.02 5.06
C ASN A 170 1.31 -4.17 4.02
N LEU A 171 2.54 -3.74 4.32
CA LEU A 171 3.39 -3.07 3.32
C LEU A 171 3.75 -3.99 2.15
N ALA A 172 3.96 -5.29 2.39
CA ALA A 172 4.17 -6.25 1.31
C ALA A 172 2.92 -6.39 0.42
N ILE A 173 1.72 -6.49 1.01
CA ILE A 173 0.45 -6.50 0.27
C ILE A 173 0.28 -5.22 -0.55
N GLU A 174 0.54 -4.05 0.04
CA GLU A 174 0.45 -2.76 -0.66
C GLU A 174 1.49 -2.65 -1.78
N ALA A 175 2.68 -3.21 -1.59
CA ALA A 175 3.72 -3.30 -2.62
C ALA A 175 3.41 -4.34 -3.69
N SER A 176 2.42 -5.22 -3.46
CA SER A 176 2.00 -6.18 -4.46
C SER A 176 1.38 -5.43 -5.63
N ARG A 177 1.93 -5.61 -6.83
CA ARG A 177 1.34 -5.07 -8.06
C ARG A 177 0.10 -5.90 -8.41
N VAL A 178 -1.00 -5.71 -7.65
CA VAL A 178 -2.23 -6.51 -7.70
C VAL A 178 -2.74 -6.67 -9.14
N SER A 179 -2.68 -5.63 -9.96
CA SER A 179 -3.08 -5.68 -11.37
C SER A 179 -2.23 -6.63 -12.23
N LEU A 180 -0.92 -6.70 -11.99
CA LEU A 180 -0.03 -7.67 -12.66
C LEU A 180 -0.32 -9.09 -12.18
N ARG A 181 -0.49 -9.26 -10.86
CA ARG A 181 -0.84 -10.55 -10.26
C ARG A 181 -2.17 -11.07 -10.81
N ILE A 182 -3.22 -10.25 -10.87
CA ILE A 182 -4.50 -10.60 -11.49
C ILE A 182 -4.32 -10.97 -12.97
N THR A 183 -3.51 -10.23 -13.73
CA THR A 183 -3.27 -10.53 -15.14
C THR A 183 -2.59 -11.89 -15.35
N LEU A 184 -1.55 -12.18 -14.57
CA LEU A 184 -0.87 -13.47 -14.57
C LEU A 184 -1.82 -14.59 -14.16
N LEU A 185 -2.52 -14.40 -13.05
CA LEU A 185 -3.45 -15.36 -12.49
C LEU A 185 -4.64 -15.61 -13.42
N ARG A 186 -5.15 -14.63 -14.16
CA ARG A 186 -6.22 -14.83 -15.16
C ARG A 186 -5.84 -15.79 -16.28
N ARG A 187 -4.57 -15.84 -16.66
CA ARG A 187 -4.08 -16.80 -17.68
C ARG A 187 -4.01 -18.23 -17.14
N HIS A 188 -3.90 -18.37 -15.81
CA HIS A 188 -3.56 -19.64 -15.16
C HIS A 188 -4.65 -20.20 -14.25
N LEU A 189 -5.57 -19.41 -13.70
CA LEU A 189 -6.68 -19.84 -12.84
C LEU A 189 -7.88 -20.24 -13.69
N THR A 190 -7.82 -21.47 -14.20
CA THR A 190 -9.00 -22.15 -14.70
C THR A 190 -9.92 -22.52 -13.52
N PRO A 191 -11.23 -22.76 -13.74
CA PRO A 191 -12.13 -23.23 -12.68
C PRO A 191 -11.62 -24.47 -11.94
N LYS A 192 -10.94 -25.38 -12.66
CA LYS A 192 -10.30 -26.55 -12.06
C LYS A 192 -9.19 -26.16 -11.08
N ARG A 193 -8.33 -25.22 -11.46
CA ARG A 193 -7.25 -24.74 -10.58
C ARG A 193 -7.76 -23.94 -9.40
N ILE A 194 -8.83 -23.15 -9.58
CA ILE A 194 -9.53 -22.48 -8.47
C ILE A 194 -9.96 -23.52 -7.43
N LEU A 195 -10.59 -24.61 -7.88
CA LEU A 195 -10.99 -25.71 -6.99
C LEU A 195 -9.80 -26.38 -6.29
N GLU A 196 -8.70 -26.61 -7.00
CA GLU A 196 -7.46 -27.15 -6.41
C GLU A 196 -6.91 -26.21 -5.31
N TYR A 197 -6.90 -24.90 -5.54
CA TYR A 197 -6.50 -23.92 -4.53
C TYR A 197 -7.44 -23.91 -3.32
N GLN A 198 -8.75 -24.01 -3.53
CA GLN A 198 -9.73 -24.04 -2.44
C GLN A 198 -9.52 -25.25 -1.53
N GLN A 199 -9.32 -26.44 -2.11
CA GLN A 199 -9.01 -27.66 -1.36
C GLN A 199 -7.73 -27.52 -0.54
N ARG A 200 -6.74 -26.82 -1.09
CA ARG A 200 -5.48 -26.50 -0.44
C ARG A 200 -5.67 -25.53 0.74
N TYR A 201 -6.43 -24.44 0.56
CA TYR A 201 -6.74 -23.51 1.63
C TYR A 201 -7.45 -24.18 2.81
N ASN A 202 -8.30 -25.18 2.56
CA ASN A 202 -8.88 -26.00 3.62
C ASN A 202 -7.84 -26.82 4.39
N ALA A 203 -6.83 -27.36 3.71
CA ALA A 203 -5.73 -28.05 4.38
C ALA A 203 -4.93 -27.10 5.29
N LEU A 204 -4.68 -25.87 4.84
CA LEU A 204 -4.06 -24.83 5.67
C LEU A 204 -4.90 -24.50 6.91
N PHE A 205 -6.20 -24.27 6.72
CA PHE A 205 -7.11 -23.99 7.83
C PHE A 205 -7.11 -25.12 8.85
N ASN A 206 -7.22 -26.37 8.40
CA ASN A 206 -7.21 -27.54 9.27
C ASN A 206 -5.90 -27.64 10.06
N ALA A 207 -4.76 -27.32 9.45
CA ALA A 207 -3.48 -27.29 10.14
C ALA A 207 -3.45 -26.20 11.23
N ILE A 208 -3.97 -24.99 10.93
CA ILE A 208 -4.08 -23.90 11.93
C ILE A 208 -5.02 -24.29 13.08
N ALA A 209 -6.20 -24.82 12.76
CA ALA A 209 -7.21 -25.19 13.75
C ALA A 209 -6.75 -26.33 14.67
N SER A 210 -6.01 -27.30 14.12
CA SER A 210 -5.44 -28.44 14.86
C SER A 210 -4.09 -28.14 15.52
N ARG A 211 -3.59 -26.90 15.42
CA ARG A 211 -2.28 -26.47 15.95
C ARG A 211 -1.09 -27.21 15.36
N ASP A 212 -1.22 -27.70 14.13
CA ASP A 212 -0.17 -28.38 13.38
C ASP A 212 0.72 -27.37 12.65
N VAL A 213 1.75 -26.92 13.37
CA VAL A 213 2.70 -25.93 12.89
C VAL A 213 3.45 -26.42 11.65
N GLU A 214 3.87 -27.69 11.64
CA GLU A 214 4.70 -28.25 10.57
C GLU A 214 3.93 -28.28 9.26
N ARG A 215 2.70 -28.81 9.26
CA ARG A 215 1.86 -28.85 8.06
C ARG A 215 1.49 -27.45 7.57
N ALA A 216 1.20 -26.52 8.48
CA ALA A 216 0.86 -25.15 8.09
C ALA A 216 2.04 -24.44 7.40
N VAL A 217 3.25 -24.62 7.92
CA VAL A 217 4.49 -24.05 7.34
C VAL A 217 4.82 -24.73 6.00
N GLU A 218 4.71 -26.05 5.91
CA GLU A 218 4.94 -26.80 4.67
C GLU A 218 3.98 -26.33 3.57
N PHE A 219 2.70 -26.16 3.92
CA PHE A 219 1.69 -25.64 3.00
C PHE A 219 2.11 -24.32 2.36
N ILE A 220 2.49 -23.32 3.18
CA ILE A 220 2.89 -21.99 2.70
C ILE A 220 4.10 -22.09 1.77
N LYS A 221 5.11 -22.87 2.15
CA LYS A 221 6.31 -23.05 1.32
C LYS A 221 5.98 -23.66 -0.04
N LEU A 222 5.14 -24.69 -0.09
CA LEU A 222 4.73 -25.33 -1.34
C LEU A 222 3.87 -24.40 -2.21
N HIS A 223 2.95 -23.65 -1.60
CA HIS A 223 2.12 -22.66 -2.28
C HIS A 223 2.98 -21.59 -2.98
N LEU A 224 3.93 -21.00 -2.26
CA LEU A 224 4.84 -19.99 -2.81
C LEU A 224 5.76 -20.53 -3.91
N LEU A 225 6.26 -21.76 -3.78
CA LEU A 225 7.05 -22.41 -4.81
C LEU A 225 6.26 -22.63 -6.11
N GLU A 226 4.97 -22.91 -6.02
CA GLU A 226 4.11 -23.05 -7.19
C GLU A 226 3.81 -21.73 -7.86
N GLU A 227 3.49 -20.68 -7.09
CA GLU A 227 3.34 -19.33 -7.63
C GLU A 227 4.63 -18.86 -8.34
N GLN A 228 5.79 -19.12 -7.74
CA GLN A 228 7.08 -18.79 -8.34
C GLN A 228 7.31 -19.56 -9.65
N LYS A 229 6.95 -20.85 -9.71
CA LYS A 229 7.02 -21.65 -10.95
C LYS A 229 6.09 -21.11 -12.04
N LEU A 230 4.90 -20.62 -11.68
CA LEU A 230 3.98 -19.99 -12.64
C LEU A 230 4.58 -18.70 -13.19
N PHE A 231 5.19 -17.88 -12.34
CA PHE A 231 5.85 -16.64 -12.75
C PHE A 231 7.00 -16.88 -13.74
N PHE A 232 7.82 -17.92 -13.52
CA PHE A 232 8.92 -18.27 -14.44
C PHE A 232 8.48 -18.93 -15.75
N ARG A 233 7.23 -19.38 -15.88
CA ARG A 233 6.71 -19.93 -17.14
C ARG A 233 6.20 -18.85 -18.10
N ASP A 234 5.93 -17.65 -17.61
CA ASP A 234 5.35 -16.54 -18.35
C ASP A 234 6.36 -15.44 -18.74
N ASN A 235 7.62 -15.53 -18.28
CA ASN A 235 8.75 -14.69 -18.69
C ASN A 235 9.74 -15.48 -19.54
#